data_AF-A0A239JX56-F1
#
_entry.id   AF-A0A239JX56-F1
#
_cell.length_a   1.000
_cell.length_b   1.000
_cell.length_c   1.000
_cell.angle_alpha   90.00
_cell.angle_beta   90.00
_cell.angle_gamma   90.00
#
_symmetry.space_group_name_H-M   'P 1'
#
loop_
_entity.id
_entity.type
_entity.pdbx_description
1 polymer ?
#
loop_
_entity_poly.entity_id
_entity_poly.type
_entity_poly.pdbx_seq_one_letter_code
_entity_poly.pdbx_strand_id
1 'polypeptide(L)'
;MDDPLFGRNATARTGSEWTRRHLFGSVAPVLAATAAVAAPAARAEPVARTARAVNVVDFGAKGDGRANDTPAFRAALAAAQIVMIPVGRFRIDGPLVLADGQSLRGMGRSGWEPYAGQGAPASAPKTEIIFDGGLAIDVRNTNNVAIAGIALLARHGRQSAWAHEPGFQRGTAGINITGSLQFEATDISFHGIEAAVIGSADGGRTAQMPHIGTWSAHDCGAVFRFVSNDRSLVPVRDAWIEGCVAAVHCGRIAEIKNCDGIRIENVRFFQCLDNSICIEGTPFVSISSATMFETGGETIVLRDCQSVTIAGSQLVRAGFYRKPPLMQKSAILIENCVDVSFEGVVERPVGRAFSIRDCQNITINAAISTPFWSTGSLGSNDGAIFVERSAAIVIHASFGGMDYWIAVWADAESALTINGRIATEGRAGVVRCVQLQSPPLGHVTRLAAEVHVPANGSVILDTLRVLVPAGKSLVSRSVELTAQGLVFQADEQRWRPEQASEPGGGGLSLERHLLYRNGGKSANYASVPIGVYNPSAQRVMVPAGHEIRMSLAIE
;
A
#
# COMPACT_ATOMS: atom_id res chain seq x y z
N MET A 1 -47.30 35.68 19.42
CA MET A 1 -45.99 35.36 20.03
C MET A 1 -45.06 34.73 19.00
N ASP A 2 -45.00 35.35 17.82
CA ASP A 2 -43.88 36.18 17.40
C ASP A 2 -42.48 35.53 17.42
N ASP A 3 -42.11 34.93 16.28
CA ASP A 3 -41.09 35.45 15.35
C ASP A 3 -39.60 35.57 15.84
N PRO A 4 -38.58 35.84 14.98
CA PRO A 4 -37.90 34.79 14.19
C PRO A 4 -36.34 34.90 14.11
N LEU A 5 -35.76 34.21 13.10
CA LEU A 5 -34.51 34.48 12.34
C LEU A 5 -33.19 33.72 12.62
N PHE A 6 -32.81 32.96 11.59
CA PHE A 6 -31.50 32.87 10.92
C PHE A 6 -30.30 33.65 11.48
N GLY A 7 -29.16 32.96 11.62
CA GLY A 7 -27.83 33.56 11.70
C GLY A 7 -26.73 32.58 11.27
N ARG A 8 -25.99 32.91 10.20
CA ARG A 8 -24.84 32.12 9.70
C ARG A 8 -23.60 32.38 10.57
N ASN A 9 -22.69 31.40 10.65
CA ASN A 9 -21.26 31.60 10.33
C ASN A 9 -20.48 30.27 10.38
N ALA A 10 -19.99 29.83 9.22
CA ALA A 10 -18.93 28.83 9.13
C ALA A 10 -17.59 29.56 9.06
N THR A 11 -16.76 29.45 10.09
CA THR A 11 -15.39 29.97 10.08
C THR A 11 -14.44 28.93 9.54
N ALA A 12 -13.85 29.20 8.37
CA ALA A 12 -12.80 28.39 7.79
C ALA A 12 -11.59 28.33 8.74
N ARG A 13 -11.08 27.13 9.00
CA ARG A 13 -9.77 26.95 9.67
C ARG A 13 -8.66 27.10 8.62
N THR A 14 -8.07 28.29 8.57
CA THR A 14 -6.89 28.56 7.73
C THR A 14 -5.61 28.02 8.38
N GLY A 15 -4.88 27.20 7.62
CA GLY A 15 -3.45 26.88 7.71
C GLY A 15 -2.71 26.98 9.05
N SER A 16 -2.30 25.84 9.61
CA SER A 16 -1.17 25.78 10.53
C SER A 16 0.16 25.72 9.74
N GLU A 17 0.81 26.86 9.55
CA GLU A 17 2.12 26.94 8.91
C GLU A 17 3.21 26.29 9.79
N TRP A 18 3.80 25.18 9.32
CA TRP A 18 4.97 24.56 9.94
C TRP A 18 6.25 25.32 9.57
N THR A 19 6.47 26.49 10.18
CA THR A 19 7.70 27.29 9.96
C THR A 19 8.81 26.94 10.95
N ARG A 20 9.84 26.25 10.46
CA ARG A 20 11.10 25.98 11.19
C ARG A 20 11.88 27.28 11.46
N ARG A 21 11.81 27.83 12.68
CA ARG A 21 12.83 28.74 13.23
C ARG A 21 12.99 28.59 14.75
N HIS A 22 14.07 27.94 15.19
CA HIS A 22 14.59 28.10 16.54
C HIS A 22 15.80 29.03 16.51
N LEU A 23 15.66 30.19 17.17
CA LEU A 23 16.76 31.07 17.54
C LEU A 23 16.75 31.28 19.05
N PHE A 24 17.93 31.59 19.59
CA PHE A 24 18.24 31.62 21.02
C PHE A 24 17.44 32.64 21.84
N GLY A 25 17.27 32.32 23.12
CA GLY A 25 17.45 33.33 24.18
C GLY A 25 16.30 33.54 25.16
N SER A 26 16.37 32.89 26.32
CA SER A 26 15.98 33.50 27.61
C SER A 26 16.53 32.67 28.77
N VAL A 27 16.98 33.36 29.83
CA VAL A 27 17.65 32.79 31.01
C VAL A 27 16.85 33.16 32.25
N ALA A 28 16.55 32.18 33.13
CA ALA A 28 16.32 32.28 34.59
C ALA A 28 15.41 31.12 35.08
N PRO A 29 15.33 30.86 36.40
CA PRO A 29 16.43 30.74 37.36
C PRO A 29 16.46 29.33 38.00
N VAL A 30 17.56 28.99 38.68
CA VAL A 30 17.74 27.68 39.31
C VAL A 30 16.88 27.53 40.57
N LEU A 31 15.98 26.53 40.57
CA LEU A 31 15.36 26.00 41.77
C LEU A 31 16.11 24.73 42.21
N ALA A 32 16.70 24.78 43.40
CA ALA A 32 17.54 23.70 43.91
C ALA A 32 16.69 22.51 44.39
N ALA A 33 16.63 21.44 43.59
CA ALA A 33 16.12 20.15 44.01
C ALA A 33 17.25 19.30 44.63
N THR A 34 17.10 18.88 45.88
CA THR A 34 18.02 17.97 46.55
C THR A 34 17.90 16.56 45.98
N ALA A 35 18.74 16.23 45.00
CA ALA A 35 18.81 14.89 44.44
C ALA A 35 19.41 13.91 45.45
N ALA A 36 18.66 12.88 45.82
CA ALA A 36 19.21 11.73 46.54
C ALA A 36 20.16 10.99 45.58
N VAL A 37 21.46 10.96 45.91
CA VAL A 37 22.47 10.24 45.13
C VAL A 37 22.25 8.74 45.31
N ALA A 38 21.57 8.12 44.35
CA ALA A 38 21.53 6.67 44.25
C ALA A 38 22.97 6.15 44.02
N ALA A 39 23.39 5.17 44.83
CA ALA A 39 24.72 4.58 44.70
C ALA A 39 24.90 3.97 43.29
N PRO A 40 26.07 4.14 42.65
CA PRO A 40 26.32 3.57 41.33
C PRO A 40 26.22 2.04 41.40
N ALA A 41 25.29 1.47 40.62
CA ALA A 41 25.24 0.03 40.43
C ALA A 41 26.58 -0.42 39.83
N ALA A 42 27.27 -1.34 40.53
CA ALA A 42 28.58 -1.81 40.12
C ALA A 42 28.49 -2.43 38.71
N ARG A 43 29.12 -1.77 37.74
CA ARG A 43 29.23 -2.28 36.37
C ARG A 43 30.11 -3.53 36.44
N ALA A 44 29.56 -4.68 36.10
CA ALA A 44 30.35 -5.91 36.01
C ALA A 44 31.47 -5.70 34.98
N GLU A 45 32.71 -5.98 35.38
CA GLU A 45 33.88 -5.98 34.49
C GLU A 45 33.58 -6.87 33.27
N PRO A 46 33.85 -6.41 32.03
CA PRO A 46 33.63 -7.22 30.85
C PRO A 46 34.61 -8.39 30.85
N VAL A 47 34.09 -9.60 31.06
CA VAL A 47 34.87 -10.84 30.90
C VAL A 47 35.49 -10.82 29.50
N ALA A 48 36.81 -10.83 29.43
CA ALA A 48 37.53 -10.75 28.17
C ALA A 48 37.15 -11.95 27.28
N ARG A 49 36.41 -11.69 26.19
CA ARG A 49 36.02 -12.71 25.20
C ARG A 49 37.30 -13.22 24.51
N THR A 50 37.69 -14.45 24.82
CA THR A 50 38.96 -15.04 24.37
C THR A 50 38.90 -15.62 22.96
N ALA A 51 37.70 -15.95 22.46
CA ALA A 51 37.50 -16.55 21.14
C ALA A 51 36.70 -15.62 20.21
N ARG A 52 37.11 -15.54 18.94
CA ARG A 52 36.38 -14.77 17.91
C ARG A 52 35.06 -15.45 17.52
N ALA A 53 35.08 -16.78 17.40
CA ALA A 53 33.93 -17.61 17.06
C ALA A 53 33.97 -18.94 17.84
N VAL A 54 32.81 -19.46 18.23
CA VAL A 54 32.64 -20.77 18.90
C VAL A 54 31.36 -21.45 18.44
N ASN A 55 31.23 -22.78 18.62
CA ASN A 55 30.01 -23.52 18.29
C ASN A 55 29.20 -23.84 19.55
N VAL A 56 27.87 -23.73 19.49
CA VAL A 56 26.99 -24.07 20.63
C VAL A 56 27.12 -25.52 21.12
N VAL A 57 27.53 -26.47 20.26
CA VAL A 57 27.73 -27.88 20.67
C VAL A 57 28.95 -28.06 21.56
N ASP A 58 29.95 -27.18 21.46
CA ASP A 58 31.13 -27.17 22.34
C ASP A 58 30.74 -26.84 23.80
N PHE A 59 29.57 -26.23 23.99
CA PHE A 59 28.95 -25.93 25.30
C PHE A 59 27.83 -26.91 25.67
N GLY A 60 27.69 -28.02 24.95
CA GLY A 60 26.75 -29.10 25.26
C GLY A 60 25.34 -28.96 24.68
N ALA A 61 25.12 -28.07 23.69
CA ALA A 61 23.87 -28.06 22.93
C ALA A 61 23.70 -29.38 22.16
N LYS A 62 22.50 -29.97 22.20
CA LYS A 62 22.19 -31.25 21.55
C LYS A 62 21.54 -31.09 20.17
N GLY A 63 20.71 -30.06 19.98
CA GLY A 63 20.01 -29.86 18.71
C GLY A 63 19.01 -30.96 18.35
N ASP A 64 18.47 -31.67 19.34
CA ASP A 64 17.54 -32.81 19.18
C ASP A 64 16.04 -32.44 19.23
N GLY A 65 15.73 -31.16 19.43
CA GLY A 65 14.40 -30.58 19.57
C GLY A 65 13.72 -30.90 20.91
N ARG A 66 14.43 -31.50 21.87
CA ARG A 66 13.90 -32.03 23.13
C ARG A 66 14.67 -31.53 24.35
N ALA A 67 15.99 -31.59 24.33
CA ALA A 67 16.83 -31.02 25.37
C ALA A 67 16.65 -29.50 25.44
N ASN A 68 16.85 -28.90 26.61
CA ASN A 68 16.89 -27.44 26.74
C ASN A 68 18.33 -27.00 26.45
N ASP A 69 18.54 -26.39 25.28
CA ASP A 69 19.84 -25.92 24.81
C ASP A 69 20.18 -24.50 25.31
N THR A 70 19.24 -23.80 25.96
CA THR A 70 19.43 -22.41 26.47
C THR A 70 20.73 -22.22 27.28
N PRO A 71 21.15 -23.14 28.18
CA PRO A 71 22.40 -22.98 28.92
C PRO A 71 23.63 -22.97 28.01
N ALA A 72 23.66 -23.83 26.99
CA ALA A 72 24.75 -23.93 26.03
C ALA A 72 24.86 -22.68 25.15
N PHE A 73 23.72 -22.17 24.65
CA PHE A 73 23.68 -20.90 23.92
C PHE A 73 24.17 -19.72 24.77
N ARG A 74 23.77 -19.63 26.04
CA ARG A 74 24.21 -18.56 26.95
C ARG A 74 25.71 -18.65 27.25
N ALA A 75 26.25 -19.86 27.42
CA ALA A 75 27.68 -20.05 27.59
C ALA A 75 28.48 -19.67 26.33
N ALA A 76 27.99 -20.04 25.14
CA ALA A 76 28.59 -19.63 23.86
C ALA A 76 28.58 -18.11 23.66
N LEU A 77 27.45 -17.45 23.95
CA LEU A 77 27.31 -15.98 23.89
C LEU A 77 28.16 -15.25 24.94
N ALA A 78 28.48 -15.88 26.07
CA ALA A 78 29.45 -15.33 27.03
C ALA A 78 30.90 -15.45 26.52
N ALA A 79 31.24 -16.55 25.84
CA ALA A 79 32.60 -16.87 25.42
C ALA A 79 33.10 -16.10 24.18
N ALA A 80 32.21 -15.73 23.24
CA ALA A 80 32.60 -15.20 21.93
C ALA A 80 31.72 -14.06 21.39
N GLN A 81 32.22 -13.37 20.37
CA GLN A 81 31.42 -12.45 19.56
C GLN A 81 30.54 -13.20 18.55
N ILE A 82 31.07 -14.21 17.88
CA ILE A 82 30.34 -14.99 16.87
C ILE A 82 29.95 -16.36 17.46
N VAL A 83 28.67 -16.67 17.49
CA VAL A 83 28.14 -17.98 17.90
C VAL A 83 27.63 -18.71 16.67
N MET A 84 28.31 -19.81 16.33
CA MET A 84 27.93 -20.71 15.26
C MET A 84 26.95 -21.76 15.78
N ILE A 85 25.88 -22.01 15.02
CA ILE A 85 24.89 -23.02 15.30
C ILE A 85 24.90 -24.02 14.13
N PRO A 86 25.13 -25.32 14.35
CA PRO A 86 25.12 -26.29 13.27
C PRO A 86 23.68 -26.62 12.82
N VAL A 87 23.57 -27.52 11.86
CA VAL A 87 22.29 -28.14 11.49
C VAL A 87 21.70 -28.86 12.70
N GLY A 88 20.44 -28.61 13.02
CA GLY A 88 19.79 -29.16 14.21
C GLY A 88 18.54 -28.40 14.61
N ARG A 89 17.85 -28.92 15.64
CA ARG A 89 16.63 -28.35 16.22
C ARG A 89 16.90 -28.01 17.69
N PHE A 90 17.09 -26.74 18.01
CA PHE A 90 17.52 -26.30 19.33
C PHE A 90 16.32 -25.79 20.11
N ARG A 91 15.99 -26.40 21.24
CA ARG A 91 14.88 -25.89 22.08
C ARG A 91 15.44 -24.94 23.12
N ILE A 92 14.88 -23.72 23.15
CA ILE A 92 15.15 -22.74 24.20
C ILE A 92 13.91 -22.53 25.07
N ASP A 93 14.13 -22.42 26.38
CA ASP A 93 13.08 -22.21 27.40
C ASP A 93 13.09 -20.76 27.93
N GLY A 94 13.80 -19.86 27.25
CA GLY A 94 13.84 -18.43 27.54
C GLY A 94 14.74 -17.68 26.56
N PRO A 95 14.69 -16.34 26.55
CA PRO A 95 15.35 -15.54 25.52
C PRO A 95 16.87 -15.71 25.50
N LEU A 96 17.40 -15.66 24.28
CA LEU A 96 18.80 -15.46 23.97
C LEU A 96 19.07 -13.96 23.90
N VAL A 97 19.81 -13.43 24.87
CA VAL A 97 20.18 -12.01 24.92
C VAL A 97 21.52 -11.85 24.22
N LEU A 98 21.57 -11.04 23.17
CA LEU A 98 22.81 -10.64 22.51
C LEU A 98 23.26 -9.28 23.06
N ALA A 99 24.57 -9.05 23.01
CA ALA A 99 25.20 -7.78 23.35
C ALA A 99 25.91 -7.18 22.12
N ASP A 100 26.45 -5.97 22.27
CA ASP A 100 27.12 -5.23 21.19
C ASP A 100 28.16 -6.06 20.43
N GLY A 101 28.14 -5.92 19.10
CA GLY A 101 29.06 -6.59 18.18
C GLY A 101 28.88 -8.12 18.08
N GLN A 102 27.81 -8.70 18.63
CA GLN A 102 27.60 -10.14 18.56
C GLN A 102 26.88 -10.58 17.28
N SER A 103 27.19 -11.80 16.85
CA SER A 103 26.56 -12.45 15.70
C SER A 103 26.08 -13.85 16.05
N LEU A 104 24.84 -14.19 15.68
CA LEU A 104 24.30 -15.54 15.77
C LEU A 104 24.16 -16.11 14.36
N ARG A 105 24.84 -17.21 14.04
CA ARG A 105 24.94 -17.74 12.67
C ARG A 105 24.61 -19.22 12.59
N GLY A 106 23.48 -19.55 11.97
CA GLY A 106 23.11 -20.93 11.63
C GLY A 106 23.61 -21.38 10.27
N MET A 107 23.22 -22.59 9.87
CA MET A 107 23.59 -23.23 8.60
C MET A 107 22.54 -23.07 7.49
N GLY A 108 21.48 -22.29 7.72
CA GLY A 108 20.43 -21.98 6.74
C GLY A 108 19.03 -21.96 7.37
N ARG A 109 18.15 -21.11 6.85
CA ARG A 109 16.72 -21.09 7.22
C ARG A 109 15.96 -22.34 6.75
N SER A 110 14.74 -22.49 7.24
CA SER A 110 13.80 -23.50 6.73
C SER A 110 13.29 -23.14 5.32
N GLY A 111 13.58 -23.96 4.31
CA GLY A 111 13.13 -23.77 2.92
C GLY A 111 11.66 -24.13 2.67
N TRP A 112 10.71 -23.59 3.44
CA TRP A 112 9.28 -23.88 3.25
C TRP A 112 8.79 -23.38 1.87
N GLU A 113 8.13 -24.28 1.11
CA GLU A 113 7.64 -24.01 -0.24
C GLU A 113 6.12 -23.74 -0.26
N PRO A 114 5.65 -22.56 -0.71
CA PRO A 114 4.25 -22.16 -0.54
C PRO A 114 3.19 -23.02 -1.22
N TYR A 115 3.54 -23.68 -2.33
CA TYR A 115 2.57 -24.33 -3.23
C TYR A 115 2.70 -25.85 -3.29
N ALA A 116 3.73 -26.42 -2.68
CA ALA A 116 3.92 -27.87 -2.68
C ALA A 116 2.92 -28.59 -1.76
N GLY A 117 2.38 -27.90 -0.74
CA GLY A 117 1.59 -28.50 0.36
C GLY A 117 2.39 -29.44 1.27
N GLN A 118 3.53 -29.91 0.79
CA GLN A 118 4.59 -30.59 1.52
C GLN A 118 5.55 -29.52 2.06
N GLY A 119 6.04 -29.70 3.28
CA GLY A 119 7.09 -28.83 3.81
C GLY A 119 8.38 -28.93 2.99
N ALA A 120 9.34 -28.06 3.31
CA ALA A 120 10.70 -28.08 2.74
C ALA A 120 11.22 -29.53 2.58
N PRO A 121 11.84 -29.91 1.44
CA PRO A 121 12.40 -31.23 1.28
C PRO A 121 13.33 -31.56 2.45
N ALA A 122 13.12 -32.72 3.08
CA ALA A 122 13.72 -33.08 4.36
C ALA A 122 15.27 -33.14 4.36
N SER A 123 15.88 -33.04 3.19
CA SER A 123 17.33 -33.07 2.93
C SER A 123 18.02 -31.71 3.05
N ALA A 124 17.30 -30.58 3.13
CA ALA A 124 17.93 -29.26 3.26
C ALA A 124 18.57 -29.08 4.65
N PRO A 125 19.89 -28.81 4.76
CA PRO A 125 20.52 -28.49 6.04
C PRO A 125 19.93 -27.18 6.57
N LYS A 126 19.45 -27.20 7.82
CA LYS A 126 18.79 -26.05 8.45
C LYS A 126 19.06 -25.98 9.95
N THR A 127 19.09 -24.75 10.46
CA THR A 127 19.16 -24.48 11.90
C THR A 127 17.80 -23.98 12.38
N GLU A 128 17.12 -24.78 13.21
CA GLU A 128 15.83 -24.42 13.81
C GLU A 128 16.02 -24.07 15.28
N ILE A 129 15.56 -22.90 15.72
CA ILE A 129 15.40 -22.54 17.14
C ILE A 129 13.91 -22.60 17.47
N ILE A 130 13.57 -23.46 18.42
CA ILE A 130 12.19 -23.72 18.88
C ILE A 130 12.04 -23.12 20.27
N PHE A 131 11.02 -22.29 20.47
CA PHE A 131 10.77 -21.61 21.74
C PHE A 131 9.30 -21.71 22.14
N ASP A 132 9.01 -21.68 23.45
CA ASP A 132 7.68 -21.93 23.99
C ASP A 132 7.13 -20.70 24.73
N GLY A 133 6.46 -19.82 23.98
CA GLY A 133 5.98 -18.54 24.50
C GLY A 133 7.08 -17.49 24.68
N GLY A 134 6.68 -16.26 24.99
CA GLY A 134 7.61 -15.18 25.30
C GLY A 134 8.46 -14.74 24.11
N LEU A 135 9.74 -14.45 24.36
CA LEU A 135 10.67 -13.90 23.38
C LEU A 135 11.78 -14.92 23.07
N ALA A 136 12.08 -15.16 21.79
CA ALA A 136 13.18 -16.04 21.39
C ALA A 136 14.55 -15.34 21.48
N ILE A 137 14.68 -14.15 20.88
CA ILE A 137 15.93 -13.38 20.81
C ILE A 137 15.71 -11.93 21.24
N ASP A 138 16.55 -11.46 22.17
CA ASP A 138 16.54 -10.11 22.71
C ASP A 138 17.81 -9.37 22.26
N VAL A 139 17.64 -8.33 21.44
CA VAL A 139 18.71 -7.44 20.96
C VAL A 139 18.46 -5.99 21.39
N ARG A 140 17.68 -5.80 22.47
CA ARG A 140 17.30 -4.46 22.92
C ARG A 140 18.50 -3.65 23.39
N ASN A 141 18.58 -2.40 22.92
CA ASN A 141 19.63 -1.45 23.28
C ASN A 141 21.05 -1.88 22.90
N THR A 142 21.19 -2.80 21.93
CA THR A 142 22.50 -3.23 21.43
C THR A 142 22.95 -2.39 20.24
N ASN A 143 24.23 -2.41 19.92
CA ASN A 143 24.79 -1.85 18.68
C ASN A 143 25.48 -2.93 17.83
N ASN A 144 25.28 -2.88 16.50
CA ASN A 144 25.96 -3.74 15.53
C ASN A 144 25.78 -5.24 15.83
N VAL A 145 24.52 -5.70 15.82
CA VAL A 145 24.14 -7.09 16.09
C VAL A 145 23.58 -7.74 14.84
N ALA A 146 24.08 -8.93 14.51
CA ALA A 146 23.68 -9.66 13.30
C ALA A 146 23.12 -11.06 13.63
N ILE A 147 22.07 -11.46 12.93
CA ILE A 147 21.45 -12.79 13.01
C ILE A 147 21.37 -13.35 11.59
N ALA A 148 21.93 -14.53 11.33
CA ALA A 148 21.93 -15.09 9.98
C ALA A 148 21.67 -16.60 9.93
N GLY A 149 20.95 -17.06 8.91
CA GLY A 149 20.84 -18.48 8.55
C GLY A 149 20.09 -19.35 9.56
N ILE A 150 19.00 -18.83 10.16
CA ILE A 150 18.21 -19.53 11.18
C ILE A 150 16.70 -19.52 10.88
N ALA A 151 15.99 -20.50 11.41
CA ALA A 151 14.54 -20.51 11.54
C ALA A 151 14.14 -20.29 13.00
N LEU A 152 13.19 -19.39 13.26
CA LEU A 152 12.53 -19.24 14.56
C LEU A 152 11.13 -19.87 14.48
N LEU A 153 10.83 -20.80 15.40
CA LEU A 153 9.58 -21.54 15.43
C LEU A 153 8.95 -21.47 16.82
N ALA A 154 7.70 -21.00 16.90
CA ALA A 154 6.91 -21.15 18.12
C ALA A 154 6.48 -22.62 18.29
N ARG A 155 6.69 -23.20 19.47
CA ARG A 155 6.47 -24.62 19.76
C ARG A 155 5.04 -25.10 19.47
N HIS A 156 4.06 -24.24 19.69
CA HIS A 156 2.64 -24.54 19.49
C HIS A 156 2.04 -23.85 18.26
N GLY A 157 2.89 -23.29 17.38
CA GLY A 157 2.52 -22.91 16.03
C GLY A 157 1.96 -24.10 15.24
N ARG A 158 0.97 -23.83 14.39
CA ARG A 158 0.28 -24.81 13.55
C ARG A 158 0.26 -24.32 12.11
N GLN A 159 0.24 -25.25 11.17
CA GLN A 159 -0.09 -24.94 9.79
C GLN A 159 -1.59 -24.65 9.67
N SER A 160 -1.97 -23.47 9.18
CA SER A 160 -3.36 -23.18 8.81
C SER A 160 -3.66 -23.64 7.38
N ALA A 161 -4.95 -23.72 7.07
CA ALA A 161 -5.44 -23.96 5.71
C ALA A 161 -5.84 -22.62 5.06
N TRP A 162 -5.91 -22.58 3.74
CA TRP A 162 -6.40 -21.42 3.01
C TRP A 162 -7.76 -20.94 3.53
N ALA A 163 -7.90 -19.62 3.68
CA ALA A 163 -9.05 -18.94 4.26
C ALA A 163 -9.40 -19.30 5.73
N HIS A 164 -8.45 -19.84 6.49
CA HIS A 164 -8.50 -19.92 7.95
C HIS A 164 -7.62 -18.86 8.61
N GLU A 165 -7.80 -18.68 9.92
CA GLU A 165 -6.92 -17.84 10.73
C GLU A 165 -5.49 -18.42 10.79
N PRO A 166 -4.46 -17.57 10.75
CA PRO A 166 -3.06 -17.94 10.97
C PRO A 166 -2.84 -18.75 12.24
N GLY A 167 -2.12 -19.85 12.15
CA GLY A 167 -1.91 -20.81 13.23
C GLY A 167 -0.86 -20.41 14.28
N PHE A 168 -0.72 -19.13 14.66
CA PHE A 168 0.31 -18.70 15.62
C PHE A 168 0.00 -19.05 17.08
N GLN A 169 1.07 -19.21 17.87
CA GLN A 169 1.02 -19.26 19.33
C GLN A 169 0.95 -17.83 19.89
N ARG A 170 -0.16 -17.47 20.54
CA ARG A 170 -0.29 -16.17 21.23
C ARG A 170 0.77 -15.99 22.32
N GLY A 171 1.18 -14.75 22.55
CA GLY A 171 2.23 -14.36 23.49
C GLY A 171 3.65 -14.65 22.99
N THR A 172 3.88 -14.86 21.69
CA THR A 172 5.21 -15.14 21.12
C THR A 172 5.77 -13.98 20.30
N ALA A 173 7.04 -13.66 20.56
CA ALA A 173 7.84 -12.75 19.77
C ALA A 173 9.14 -13.43 19.32
N GLY A 174 9.53 -13.25 18.06
CA GLY A 174 10.78 -13.79 17.54
C GLY A 174 11.98 -12.98 18.01
N ILE A 175 12.10 -11.75 17.52
CA ILE A 175 13.22 -10.84 17.80
C ILE A 175 12.70 -9.51 18.33
N ASN A 176 13.28 -9.00 19.43
CA ASN A 176 12.99 -7.66 19.94
C ASN A 176 14.15 -6.70 19.67
N ILE A 177 13.92 -5.73 18.77
CA ILE A 177 14.91 -4.73 18.31
C ILE A 177 14.80 -3.37 19.03
N THR A 178 14.00 -3.27 20.09
CA THR A 178 13.71 -1.98 20.75
C THR A 178 15.00 -1.28 21.22
N GLY A 179 15.26 -0.09 20.68
CA GLY A 179 16.46 0.69 20.98
C GLY A 179 17.77 0.17 20.36
N SER A 180 17.74 -0.83 19.47
CA SER A 180 18.95 -1.35 18.83
C SER A 180 19.47 -0.40 17.74
N LEU A 181 20.79 -0.26 17.61
CA LEU A 181 21.45 0.47 16.53
C LEU A 181 22.10 -0.55 15.57
N GLN A 182 21.90 -0.37 14.26
CA GLN A 182 22.53 -1.21 13.23
C GLN A 182 22.29 -2.72 13.46
N PHE A 183 21.01 -3.10 13.56
CA PHE A 183 20.60 -4.49 13.65
C PHE A 183 20.45 -5.10 12.25
N GLU A 184 21.00 -6.29 12.02
CA GLU A 184 20.86 -7.05 10.77
C GLU A 184 20.24 -8.43 11.03
N ALA A 185 19.24 -8.82 10.23
CA ALA A 185 18.76 -10.20 10.14
C ALA A 185 18.71 -10.66 8.68
N THR A 186 19.49 -11.69 8.31
CA THR A 186 19.58 -12.21 6.94
C THR A 186 19.42 -13.73 6.84
N ASP A 187 18.84 -14.24 5.75
CA ASP A 187 18.48 -15.66 5.60
C ASP A 187 17.75 -16.21 6.84
N ILE A 188 16.64 -15.55 7.21
CA ILE A 188 15.84 -15.89 8.39
C ILE A 188 14.44 -16.38 8.01
N SER A 189 13.87 -17.29 8.79
CA SER A 189 12.46 -17.69 8.65
C SER A 189 11.70 -17.68 9.98
N PHE A 190 10.40 -17.42 9.92
CA PHE A 190 9.52 -17.30 11.08
C PHE A 190 8.27 -18.19 10.94
N HIS A 191 7.96 -18.99 11.96
CA HIS A 191 6.85 -19.96 11.91
C HIS A 191 5.97 -19.91 13.15
N GLY A 192 4.68 -19.64 12.97
CA GLY A 192 3.69 -19.71 14.05
C GLY A 192 3.88 -18.65 15.14
N ILE A 193 4.57 -17.54 14.86
CA ILE A 193 4.90 -16.51 15.85
C ILE A 193 3.86 -15.38 15.80
N GLU A 194 3.38 -14.88 16.94
CA GLU A 194 2.42 -13.76 16.97
C GLU A 194 3.04 -12.45 16.45
N ALA A 195 4.33 -12.22 16.72
CA ALA A 195 5.10 -11.13 16.12
C ALA A 195 6.55 -11.55 15.82
N ALA A 196 6.92 -11.73 14.56
CA ALA A 196 8.26 -12.22 14.21
C ALA A 196 9.39 -11.25 14.61
N VAL A 197 9.24 -9.95 14.33
CA VAL A 197 10.15 -8.88 14.73
C VAL A 197 9.36 -7.74 15.35
N ILE A 198 9.71 -7.36 16.58
CA ILE A 198 9.06 -6.27 17.32
C ILE A 198 10.00 -5.11 17.58
N GLY A 199 9.52 -3.90 17.32
CA GLY A 199 10.14 -2.64 17.74
C GLY A 199 9.10 -1.79 18.44
N SER A 200 9.32 -1.48 19.72
CA SER A 200 8.56 -0.49 20.48
C SER A 200 9.42 0.76 20.72
N ALA A 201 8.83 1.80 21.32
CA ALA A 201 9.55 3.03 21.67
C ALA A 201 9.76 3.18 23.20
N ASP A 202 9.75 2.04 23.92
CA ASP A 202 9.68 2.01 25.38
C ASP A 202 10.83 2.80 26.04
N GLY A 203 10.47 3.81 26.83
CA GLY A 203 11.44 4.68 27.50
C GLY A 203 12.17 5.66 26.57
N GLY A 204 11.59 6.01 25.42
CA GLY A 204 12.17 6.96 24.47
C GLY A 204 13.32 6.38 23.64
N ARG A 205 13.41 5.05 23.56
CA ARG A 205 14.48 4.34 22.84
C ARG A 205 13.95 3.88 21.49
N THR A 206 14.63 4.30 20.42
CA THR A 206 14.26 4.03 19.03
C THR A 206 15.25 3.06 18.41
N ALA A 207 14.77 2.03 17.71
CA ALA A 207 15.64 1.22 16.86
C ALA A 207 16.11 2.04 15.64
N GLN A 208 17.39 2.02 15.30
CA GLN A 208 17.94 2.82 14.19
C GLN A 208 18.57 1.92 13.12
N MET A 209 18.13 2.11 11.88
CA MET A 209 18.60 1.38 10.70
C MET A 209 18.53 -0.15 10.82
N PRO A 210 17.43 -0.76 11.34
CA PRO A 210 17.30 -2.21 11.29
C PRO A 210 17.10 -2.70 9.85
N HIS A 211 17.89 -3.68 9.45
CA HIS A 211 17.83 -4.34 8.15
C HIS A 211 17.39 -5.78 8.32
N ILE A 212 16.31 -6.17 7.62
CA ILE A 212 15.83 -7.55 7.55
C ILE A 212 15.79 -7.94 6.07
N GLY A 213 16.85 -8.60 5.60
CA GLY A 213 17.02 -9.00 4.22
C GLY A 213 16.83 -10.50 4.01
N THR A 214 16.35 -10.93 2.85
CA THR A 214 16.28 -12.35 2.47
C THR A 214 15.58 -13.21 3.53
N TRP A 215 14.25 -13.10 3.65
CA TRP A 215 13.50 -13.76 4.72
C TRP A 215 12.25 -14.50 4.23
N SER A 216 11.64 -15.32 5.10
CA SER A 216 10.32 -15.92 4.87
C SER A 216 9.49 -15.99 6.15
N ALA A 217 8.16 -16.05 6.03
CA ALA A 217 7.28 -16.19 7.19
C ALA A 217 6.06 -17.06 6.86
N HIS A 218 5.60 -17.81 7.86
CA HIS A 218 4.46 -18.70 7.74
C HIS A 218 3.63 -18.72 9.02
N ASP A 219 2.30 -18.64 8.89
CA ASP A 219 1.35 -18.69 10.02
C ASP A 219 1.66 -17.71 11.15
N CYS A 220 2.20 -16.53 10.84
CA CYS A 220 2.53 -15.50 11.83
C CYS A 220 1.37 -14.52 12.06
N GLY A 221 1.23 -13.98 13.27
CA GLY A 221 0.22 -12.95 13.57
C GLY A 221 0.53 -11.64 12.85
N ALA A 222 1.69 -11.06 13.14
CA ALA A 222 2.36 -10.07 12.33
C ALA A 222 3.80 -10.54 12.05
N VAL A 223 4.40 -10.19 10.91
CA VAL A 223 5.83 -10.40 10.71
C VAL A 223 6.61 -9.25 11.36
N PHE A 224 6.40 -8.02 10.88
CA PHE A 224 6.99 -6.81 11.47
C PHE A 224 5.92 -6.04 12.22
N ARG A 225 6.12 -5.85 13.53
CA ARG A 225 5.28 -4.99 14.36
C ARG A 225 6.15 -3.88 14.96
N PHE A 226 6.21 -2.76 14.25
CA PHE A 226 6.95 -1.55 14.65
C PHE A 226 5.93 -0.53 15.11
N VAL A 227 5.61 -0.51 16.40
CA VAL A 227 4.45 0.21 16.92
C VAL A 227 4.81 0.98 18.19
N SER A 228 4.47 2.28 18.19
CA SER A 228 4.35 3.09 19.39
C SER A 228 2.89 3.51 19.61
N ASN A 229 2.39 3.36 20.84
CA ASN A 229 1.09 3.90 21.24
C ASN A 229 1.15 5.42 21.48
N ASP A 230 2.34 5.96 21.73
CA ASP A 230 2.58 7.39 21.88
C ASP A 230 3.05 7.96 20.53
N ARG A 231 2.26 8.87 19.95
CA ARG A 231 2.56 9.53 18.66
C ARG A 231 3.80 10.44 18.73
N SER A 232 4.28 10.80 19.93
CA SER A 232 5.53 11.55 20.11
C SER A 232 6.79 10.66 20.10
N LEU A 233 6.62 9.33 20.20
CA LEU A 233 7.72 8.37 20.28
C LEU A 233 7.83 7.56 18.99
N VAL A 234 9.03 7.56 18.41
CA VAL A 234 9.35 6.81 17.20
C VAL A 234 9.91 5.44 17.59
N PRO A 235 9.27 4.30 17.26
CA PRO A 235 9.77 2.98 17.63
C PRO A 235 10.96 2.57 16.75
N VAL A 236 10.94 2.94 15.47
CA VAL A 236 11.98 2.60 14.49
C VAL A 236 12.25 3.75 13.52
N ARG A 237 13.54 3.97 13.21
CA ARG A 237 14.06 4.89 12.19
C ARG A 237 14.75 4.13 11.06
N ASP A 238 14.54 4.58 9.83
CA ASP A 238 15.23 4.10 8.62
C ASP A 238 15.20 2.57 8.44
N ALA A 239 14.05 1.95 8.72
CA ALA A 239 13.91 0.50 8.59
C ALA A 239 14.03 0.03 7.14
N TRP A 240 14.70 -1.09 6.90
CA TRP A 240 14.79 -1.71 5.58
C TRP A 240 14.40 -3.19 5.65
N ILE A 241 13.31 -3.53 4.96
CA ILE A 241 12.77 -4.89 4.86
C ILE A 241 12.88 -5.29 3.40
N GLU A 242 13.66 -6.32 3.07
CA GLU A 242 13.86 -6.72 1.67
C GLU A 242 13.93 -8.23 1.42
N GLY A 243 13.76 -8.62 0.16
CA GLY A 243 14.04 -9.98 -0.30
C GLY A 243 13.14 -11.05 0.33
N CYS A 244 11.87 -10.71 0.59
CA CYS A 244 10.91 -11.69 1.09
C CYS A 244 10.67 -12.79 0.05
N VAL A 245 11.18 -13.99 0.32
CA VAL A 245 11.00 -15.16 -0.56
C VAL A 245 9.52 -15.51 -0.65
N ALA A 246 8.86 -15.65 0.49
CA ALA A 246 7.42 -15.74 0.63
C ALA A 246 7.01 -15.47 2.09
N ALA A 247 5.95 -14.69 2.29
CA ALA A 247 5.26 -14.58 3.56
C ALA A 247 3.80 -14.98 3.35
N VAL A 248 3.33 -16.03 4.04
CA VAL A 248 2.08 -16.74 3.68
C VAL A 248 1.28 -17.11 4.93
N HIS A 249 -0.06 -17.13 4.80
CA HIS A 249 -0.99 -17.43 5.89
C HIS A 249 -0.76 -16.55 7.14
N CYS A 250 -0.31 -15.31 6.95
CA CYS A 250 -0.04 -14.40 8.07
C CYS A 250 -1.24 -13.49 8.34
N GLY A 251 -1.37 -12.95 9.56
CA GLY A 251 -2.43 -12.00 9.88
C GLY A 251 -2.21 -10.68 9.14
N ARG A 252 -1.05 -10.08 9.41
CA ARG A 252 -0.45 -8.96 8.68
C ARG A 252 1.01 -9.26 8.37
N ILE A 253 1.60 -8.63 7.36
CA ILE A 253 3.05 -8.71 7.17
C ILE A 253 3.73 -7.53 7.87
N ALA A 254 3.38 -6.31 7.50
CA ALA A 254 3.92 -5.10 8.10
C ALA A 254 2.82 -4.32 8.84
N GLU A 255 2.99 -4.17 10.14
CA GLU A 255 2.19 -3.32 11.03
C GLU A 255 3.12 -2.23 11.60
N ILE A 256 3.06 -1.05 11.00
CA ILE A 256 4.05 0.03 11.18
C ILE A 256 3.30 1.27 11.65
N LYS A 257 3.68 1.85 12.79
CA LYS A 257 3.02 3.02 13.38
C LYS A 257 4.03 3.99 14.00
N ASN A 258 3.94 5.25 13.58
CA ASN A 258 4.77 6.36 14.07
C ASN A 258 6.29 6.15 13.86
N CYS A 259 6.67 5.40 12.83
CA CYS A 259 8.08 5.26 12.43
C CYS A 259 8.57 6.52 11.69
N ASP A 260 9.88 6.63 11.47
CA ASP A 260 10.51 7.72 10.71
C ASP A 260 11.40 7.09 9.63
N GLY A 261 10.87 7.00 8.40
CA GLY A 261 11.50 6.27 7.30
C GLY A 261 11.30 4.75 7.33
N ILE A 262 10.80 4.20 6.22
CA ILE A 262 10.74 2.75 6.00
C ILE A 262 10.84 2.39 4.51
N ARG A 263 11.66 1.38 4.19
CA ARG A 263 11.84 0.82 2.85
C ARG A 263 11.42 -0.66 2.83
N ILE A 264 10.53 -1.02 1.91
CA ILE A 264 10.03 -2.38 1.72
C ILE A 264 10.26 -2.79 0.25
N GLU A 265 11.24 -3.65 -0.01
CA GLU A 265 11.80 -3.81 -1.36
C GLU A 265 11.88 -5.30 -1.79
N ASN A 266 11.52 -5.61 -3.04
CA ASN A 266 11.65 -6.96 -3.62
C ASN A 266 10.97 -8.05 -2.77
N VAL A 267 9.72 -7.80 -2.37
CA VAL A 267 8.97 -8.66 -1.44
C VAL A 267 7.81 -9.42 -2.11
N ARG A 268 7.54 -10.65 -1.65
CA ARG A 268 6.39 -11.45 -2.08
C ARG A 268 5.52 -11.87 -0.91
N PHE A 269 4.33 -11.30 -0.81
CA PHE A 269 3.35 -11.54 0.24
C PHE A 269 2.12 -12.25 -0.33
N PHE A 270 1.68 -13.33 0.31
CA PHE A 270 0.55 -14.12 -0.14
C PHE A 270 -0.43 -14.34 1.02
N GLN A 271 -1.72 -14.46 0.73
CA GLN A 271 -2.69 -15.12 1.61
C GLN A 271 -2.73 -14.55 3.03
N CYS A 272 -2.80 -13.22 3.13
CA CYS A 272 -2.87 -12.51 4.41
C CYS A 272 -4.32 -12.42 4.91
N LEU A 273 -4.58 -12.73 6.19
CA LEU A 273 -5.95 -12.70 6.75
C LEU A 273 -6.56 -11.30 6.78
N ASP A 274 -5.75 -10.30 7.10
CA ASP A 274 -6.11 -8.89 7.12
C ASP A 274 -5.42 -8.18 5.94
N ASN A 275 -4.51 -7.26 6.25
CA ASN A 275 -3.79 -6.42 5.30
C ASN A 275 -2.35 -6.94 5.15
N SER A 276 -1.78 -6.90 3.94
CA SER A 276 -0.35 -7.20 3.80
C SER A 276 0.49 -6.11 4.48
N ILE A 277 0.16 -4.84 4.20
CA ILE A 277 0.85 -3.68 4.77
C ILE A 277 -0.18 -2.73 5.40
N CYS A 278 0.07 -2.32 6.64
CA CYS A 278 -0.63 -1.23 7.33
C CYS A 278 0.41 -0.28 7.92
N ILE A 279 0.46 0.96 7.41
CA ILE A 279 1.37 2.02 7.84
C ILE A 279 0.54 3.21 8.32
N GLU A 280 0.81 3.67 9.55
CA GLU A 280 0.17 4.84 10.18
C GLU A 280 1.23 5.85 10.65
N GLY A 281 0.99 7.14 10.49
CA GLY A 281 1.79 8.21 11.11
C GLY A 281 3.27 8.23 10.72
N THR A 282 3.63 7.68 9.55
CA THR A 282 5.02 7.41 9.16
C THR A 282 5.36 8.19 7.88
N PRO A 283 6.32 9.12 7.92
CA PRO A 283 6.84 9.78 6.73
C PRO A 283 7.91 8.92 6.03
N PHE A 284 8.25 9.31 4.79
CA PHE A 284 9.36 8.74 4.00
C PHE A 284 9.23 7.23 3.79
N VAL A 285 8.04 6.80 3.34
CA VAL A 285 7.72 5.41 3.04
C VAL A 285 8.08 5.10 1.58
N SER A 286 8.91 4.09 1.36
CA SER A 286 9.20 3.53 0.04
C SER A 286 8.81 2.06 -0.03
N ILE A 287 8.02 1.68 -1.04
CA ILE A 287 7.65 0.29 -1.32
C ILE A 287 7.99 0.03 -2.79
N SER A 288 8.89 -0.91 -3.09
CA SER A 288 9.34 -1.17 -4.47
C SER A 288 9.34 -2.66 -4.80
N SER A 289 9.02 -2.98 -6.07
CA SER A 289 9.07 -4.35 -6.61
C SER A 289 8.31 -5.37 -5.76
N ALA A 290 7.17 -4.98 -5.18
CA ALA A 290 6.40 -5.80 -4.26
C ALA A 290 5.28 -6.55 -4.99
N THR A 291 5.19 -7.86 -4.81
CA THR A 291 4.04 -8.69 -5.24
C THR A 291 3.20 -9.05 -4.02
N MET A 292 1.92 -8.71 -4.03
CA MET A 292 0.98 -8.98 -2.94
C MET A 292 -0.26 -9.66 -3.51
N PHE A 293 -0.54 -10.89 -3.08
CA PHE A 293 -1.53 -11.77 -3.71
C PHE A 293 -2.50 -12.37 -2.68
N GLU A 294 -3.81 -12.20 -2.90
CA GLU A 294 -4.89 -12.69 -2.03
C GLU A 294 -4.78 -12.18 -0.58
N THR A 295 -5.34 -11.00 -0.31
CA THR A 295 -5.54 -10.51 1.07
C THR A 295 -6.99 -10.68 1.50
N GLY A 296 -7.27 -10.77 2.80
CA GLY A 296 -8.64 -10.80 3.32
C GLY A 296 -9.21 -9.40 3.54
N GLY A 297 -8.36 -8.45 3.90
CA GLY A 297 -8.62 -7.01 3.95
C GLY A 297 -8.10 -6.28 2.71
N GLU A 298 -7.93 -4.96 2.84
CA GLU A 298 -7.19 -4.12 1.91
C GLU A 298 -5.73 -4.58 1.80
N THR A 299 -5.11 -4.53 0.62
CA THR A 299 -3.73 -5.02 0.46
C THR A 299 -2.71 -4.09 1.12
N ILE A 300 -2.85 -2.78 0.88
CA ILE A 300 -2.05 -1.72 1.49
C ILE A 300 -2.99 -0.71 2.15
N VAL A 301 -2.70 -0.35 3.40
CA VAL A 301 -3.35 0.73 4.15
C VAL A 301 -2.31 1.77 4.55
N LEU A 302 -2.55 3.03 4.16
CA LEU A 302 -1.77 4.21 4.54
C LEU A 302 -2.67 5.17 5.31
N ARG A 303 -2.23 5.64 6.48
CA ARG A 303 -2.94 6.64 7.30
C ARG A 303 -1.98 7.66 7.89
N ASP A 304 -2.34 8.94 7.89
CA ASP A 304 -1.52 10.00 8.52
C ASP A 304 -0.05 10.00 7.98
N CYS A 305 0.18 9.58 6.73
CA CYS A 305 1.53 9.41 6.15
C CYS A 305 1.92 10.57 5.22
N GLN A 306 3.22 10.86 5.13
CA GLN A 306 3.75 11.89 4.23
C GLN A 306 4.90 11.36 3.35
N SER A 307 4.99 11.83 2.10
CA SER A 307 6.08 11.49 1.16
C SER A 307 6.20 9.98 0.98
N VAL A 308 5.14 9.37 0.46
CA VAL A 308 5.03 7.92 0.22
C VAL A 308 5.25 7.63 -1.26
N THR A 309 6.13 6.68 -1.57
CA THR A 309 6.36 6.19 -2.94
C THR A 309 6.13 4.68 -2.98
N ILE A 310 5.23 4.24 -3.87
CA ILE A 310 5.00 2.84 -4.18
C ILE A 310 5.31 2.66 -5.66
N ALA A 311 6.27 1.81 -6.02
CA ALA A 311 6.72 1.66 -7.41
C ALA A 311 6.88 0.19 -7.84
N GLY A 312 6.69 -0.10 -9.12
CA GLY A 312 6.89 -1.43 -9.72
C GLY A 312 6.09 -2.56 -9.04
N SER A 313 4.98 -2.25 -8.37
CA SER A 313 4.32 -3.17 -7.45
C SER A 313 3.05 -3.79 -8.08
N GLN A 314 2.75 -5.04 -7.72
CA GLN A 314 1.61 -5.80 -8.23
C GLN A 314 0.71 -6.23 -7.06
N LEU A 315 -0.53 -5.72 -7.04
CA LEU A 315 -1.52 -6.00 -6.01
C LEU A 315 -2.66 -6.82 -6.64
N VAL A 316 -2.79 -8.09 -6.23
CA VAL A 316 -3.64 -9.07 -6.91
C VAL A 316 -4.65 -9.66 -5.93
N ARG A 317 -5.95 -9.66 -6.28
CA ARG A 317 -7.03 -10.29 -5.51
C ARG A 317 -7.18 -9.77 -4.07
N ALA A 318 -7.18 -8.45 -3.90
CA ALA A 318 -7.51 -7.83 -2.62
C ALA A 318 -8.92 -8.22 -2.14
N GLY A 319 -9.07 -8.60 -0.86
CA GLY A 319 -10.34 -9.05 -0.27
C GLY A 319 -10.75 -10.51 -0.56
N PHE A 320 -9.93 -11.29 -1.27
CA PHE A 320 -10.24 -12.65 -1.73
C PHE A 320 -9.91 -13.77 -0.74
N TYR A 321 -9.01 -13.56 0.22
CA TYR A 321 -8.49 -14.67 1.06
C TYR A 321 -9.47 -15.19 2.13
N ARG A 322 -10.53 -14.45 2.50
CA ARG A 322 -11.52 -14.93 3.48
C ARG A 322 -12.62 -15.76 2.82
N LYS A 323 -13.19 -16.72 3.56
CA LYS A 323 -14.37 -17.48 3.09
C LYS A 323 -15.56 -16.53 2.87
N PRO A 324 -16.47 -16.84 1.93
CA PRO A 324 -17.63 -15.99 1.63
C PRO A 324 -18.48 -15.63 2.86
N PRO A 325 -19.10 -14.42 2.89
CA PRO A 325 -19.09 -13.40 1.85
C PRO A 325 -17.72 -12.71 1.71
N LEU A 326 -17.24 -12.57 0.47
CA LEU A 326 -15.99 -11.85 0.20
C LEU A 326 -16.15 -10.39 0.59
N MET A 327 -15.16 -9.81 1.26
CA MET A 327 -15.25 -8.43 1.73
C MET A 327 -14.93 -7.46 0.58
N GLN A 328 -15.84 -6.51 0.32
CA GLN A 328 -15.63 -5.43 -0.66
C GLN A 328 -14.59 -4.43 -0.13
N LYS A 329 -13.31 -4.81 -0.23
CA LYS A 329 -12.16 -4.02 0.20
C LYS A 329 -11.39 -3.46 -0.97
N SER A 330 -10.84 -2.27 -0.79
CA SER A 330 -9.96 -1.63 -1.76
C SER A 330 -8.61 -2.34 -1.80
N ALA A 331 -7.93 -2.44 -2.95
CA ALA A 331 -6.54 -2.91 -2.95
C ALA A 331 -5.63 -1.94 -2.18
N ILE A 332 -5.82 -0.63 -2.36
CA ILE A 332 -5.14 0.41 -1.58
C ILE A 332 -6.17 1.32 -0.90
N LEU A 333 -5.94 1.58 0.38
CA LEU A 333 -6.62 2.61 1.17
C LEU A 333 -5.60 3.67 1.58
N ILE A 334 -5.91 4.93 1.27
CA ILE A 334 -5.08 6.11 1.57
C ILE A 334 -5.98 7.12 2.30
N GLU A 335 -5.72 7.40 3.57
CA GLU A 335 -6.54 8.30 4.38
C GLU A 335 -5.66 9.33 5.11
N ASN A 336 -5.96 10.62 4.99
CA ASN A 336 -5.19 11.72 5.62
C ASN A 336 -3.68 11.68 5.28
N CYS A 337 -3.34 11.43 4.02
CA CYS A 337 -1.95 11.38 3.54
C CYS A 337 -1.61 12.55 2.60
N VAL A 338 -0.33 12.93 2.58
CA VAL A 338 0.19 14.00 1.72
C VAL A 338 1.39 13.50 0.92
N ASP A 339 1.48 13.89 -0.36
CA ASP A 339 2.56 13.52 -1.28
C ASP A 339 2.70 11.99 -1.44
N VAL A 340 1.67 11.35 -2.00
CA VAL A 340 1.66 9.89 -2.24
C VAL A 340 1.73 9.61 -3.74
N SER A 341 2.72 8.83 -4.17
CA SER A 341 2.81 8.31 -5.52
C SER A 341 2.64 6.78 -5.56
N PHE A 342 1.89 6.29 -6.53
CA PHE A 342 1.76 4.87 -6.85
C PHE A 342 2.08 4.62 -8.33
N GLU A 343 2.95 3.65 -8.61
CA GLU A 343 3.19 3.07 -9.92
C GLU A 343 3.11 1.54 -9.84
N GLY A 344 2.23 0.93 -10.63
CA GLY A 344 2.09 -0.53 -10.62
C GLY A 344 0.83 -1.10 -11.27
N VAL A 345 0.49 -2.33 -10.87
CA VAL A 345 -0.65 -3.09 -11.36
C VAL A 345 -1.60 -3.44 -10.21
N VAL A 346 -2.91 -3.26 -10.42
CA VAL A 346 -3.96 -3.69 -9.49
C VAL A 346 -4.90 -4.66 -10.20
N GLU A 347 -4.73 -5.96 -9.96
CA GLU A 347 -5.47 -7.03 -10.63
C GLU A 347 -6.57 -7.61 -9.73
N ARG A 348 -7.81 -7.68 -10.24
CA ARG A 348 -8.94 -8.40 -9.62
C ARG A 348 -9.21 -8.11 -8.13
N PRO A 349 -9.23 -6.85 -7.65
CA PRO A 349 -9.76 -6.57 -6.32
C PRO A 349 -11.23 -7.05 -6.21
N VAL A 350 -11.65 -7.45 -5.02
CA VAL A 350 -13.06 -7.77 -4.72
C VAL A 350 -13.89 -6.48 -4.57
N GLY A 351 -13.32 -5.46 -3.92
CA GLY A 351 -13.87 -4.11 -3.90
C GLY A 351 -13.18 -3.23 -4.92
N ARG A 352 -12.76 -2.03 -4.50
CA ARG A 352 -12.14 -1.01 -5.36
C ARG A 352 -10.66 -1.32 -5.63
N ALA A 353 -10.06 -0.67 -6.62
CA ALA A 353 -8.60 -0.59 -6.72
C ALA A 353 -8.05 0.40 -5.70
N PHE A 354 -8.62 1.60 -5.62
CA PHE A 354 -8.16 2.68 -4.73
C PHE A 354 -9.33 3.31 -3.95
N SER A 355 -9.05 3.69 -2.71
CA SER A 355 -9.91 4.55 -1.89
C SER A 355 -9.04 5.63 -1.26
N ILE A 356 -9.30 6.89 -1.61
CA ILE A 356 -8.52 8.07 -1.24
C ILE A 356 -9.44 8.99 -0.44
N ARG A 357 -9.06 9.35 0.78
CA ARG A 357 -9.86 10.21 1.66
C ARG A 357 -9.02 11.26 2.37
N ASP A 358 -9.48 12.50 2.43
CA ASP A 358 -8.84 13.56 3.23
C ASP A 358 -7.36 13.79 2.84
N CYS A 359 -6.99 13.53 1.58
CA CYS A 359 -5.61 13.47 1.10
C CYS A 359 -5.21 14.68 0.23
N GLN A 360 -3.90 14.92 0.09
CA GLN A 360 -3.36 15.95 -0.78
C GLN A 360 -2.18 15.44 -1.63
N ASN A 361 -2.04 15.93 -2.88
CA ASN A 361 -0.93 15.64 -3.78
C ASN A 361 -0.76 14.13 -4.05
N ILE A 362 -1.81 13.49 -4.57
CA ILE A 362 -1.83 12.03 -4.81
C ILE A 362 -1.69 11.73 -6.29
N THR A 363 -0.66 10.97 -6.68
CA THR A 363 -0.41 10.57 -8.07
C THR A 363 -0.56 9.05 -8.23
N ILE A 364 -1.40 8.61 -9.16
CA ILE A 364 -1.63 7.21 -9.49
C ILE A 364 -1.23 6.97 -10.95
N ASN A 365 -0.28 6.07 -11.17
CA ASN A 365 0.10 5.51 -12.46
C ASN A 365 -0.17 3.99 -12.45
N ALA A 366 -1.36 3.56 -12.87
CA ALA A 366 -1.85 2.20 -12.59
C ALA A 366 -2.46 1.48 -13.80
N ALA A 367 -2.02 0.25 -14.04
CA ALA A 367 -2.79 -0.71 -14.83
C ALA A 367 -3.76 -1.45 -13.91
N ILE A 368 -5.06 -1.29 -14.13
CA ILE A 368 -6.12 -1.87 -13.29
C ILE A 368 -6.93 -2.87 -14.14
N SER A 369 -7.30 -4.02 -13.59
CA SER A 369 -8.10 -5.05 -14.30
C SER A 369 -9.50 -5.27 -13.70
N THR A 370 -10.34 -6.02 -14.42
CA THR A 370 -11.64 -6.55 -13.94
C THR A 370 -11.63 -6.93 -12.45
N PRO A 371 -12.64 -6.54 -11.65
CA PRO A 371 -12.83 -7.13 -10.34
C PRO A 371 -13.26 -8.59 -10.54
N PHE A 372 -12.94 -9.49 -9.60
CA PHE A 372 -13.22 -10.92 -9.80
C PHE A 372 -14.74 -11.22 -9.90
N TRP A 373 -15.59 -10.41 -9.25
CA TRP A 373 -17.04 -10.60 -9.17
C TRP A 373 -17.81 -9.37 -9.67
N SER A 374 -17.90 -9.18 -10.99
CA SER A 374 -18.76 -8.15 -11.61
C SER A 374 -20.24 -8.57 -11.74
N THR A 375 -20.62 -9.78 -11.33
CA THR A 375 -21.99 -10.31 -11.41
C THR A 375 -22.93 -9.74 -10.32
N GLY A 376 -23.21 -8.44 -10.41
CA GLY A 376 -24.43 -7.83 -9.87
C GLY A 376 -24.43 -7.30 -8.43
N SER A 377 -23.31 -7.36 -7.68
CA SER A 377 -23.28 -6.96 -6.26
C SER A 377 -22.43 -5.73 -5.91
N LEU A 378 -21.79 -5.07 -6.87
CA LEU A 378 -21.37 -3.67 -6.70
C LEU A 378 -22.58 -2.75 -6.94
N GLY A 379 -23.56 -2.83 -6.02
CA GLY A 379 -24.64 -1.84 -5.91
C GLY A 379 -24.15 -0.48 -5.39
N SER A 380 -22.89 -0.40 -4.98
CA SER A 380 -22.12 0.80 -4.69
C SER A 380 -21.81 1.56 -5.99
N ASN A 381 -22.29 2.80 -6.12
CA ASN A 381 -22.01 3.69 -7.25
C ASN A 381 -20.58 4.29 -7.18
N ASP A 382 -19.62 3.56 -6.61
CA ASP A 382 -18.44 4.16 -5.95
C ASP A 382 -17.14 4.02 -6.76
N GLY A 383 -17.22 3.48 -7.97
CA GLY A 383 -16.11 3.35 -8.91
C GLY A 383 -15.01 2.36 -8.53
N ALA A 384 -14.09 2.14 -9.47
CA ALA A 384 -12.85 1.39 -9.22
C ALA A 384 -11.80 2.26 -8.47
N ILE A 385 -11.85 3.57 -8.64
CA ILE A 385 -11.14 4.57 -7.82
C ILE A 385 -12.18 5.44 -7.13
N PHE A 386 -12.09 5.57 -5.81
CA PHE A 386 -12.96 6.42 -4.99
C PHE A 386 -12.14 7.55 -4.37
N VAL A 387 -12.58 8.80 -4.52
CA VAL A 387 -11.90 10.00 -4.02
C VAL A 387 -12.87 10.88 -3.23
N GLU A 388 -12.51 11.21 -1.99
CA GLU A 388 -13.37 11.96 -1.07
C GLU A 388 -12.55 12.99 -0.27
N ARG A 389 -13.05 14.22 -0.10
CA ARG A 389 -12.40 15.34 0.62
C ARG A 389 -10.90 15.52 0.30
N SER A 390 -10.48 15.28 -0.94
CA SER A 390 -9.06 15.20 -1.32
C SER A 390 -8.69 16.17 -2.43
N ALA A 391 -7.49 16.75 -2.37
CA ALA A 391 -7.04 17.80 -3.29
C ALA A 391 -5.76 17.42 -4.07
N ALA A 392 -5.59 18.04 -5.24
CA ALA A 392 -4.45 17.86 -6.15
C ALA A 392 -4.17 16.38 -6.47
N ILE A 393 -5.12 15.75 -7.17
CA ILE A 393 -5.09 14.33 -7.49
C ILE A 393 -4.75 14.15 -8.98
N VAL A 394 -3.81 13.26 -9.30
CA VAL A 394 -3.39 12.97 -10.68
C VAL A 394 -3.57 11.48 -10.95
N ILE A 395 -4.40 11.13 -11.93
CA ILE A 395 -4.75 9.74 -12.27
C ILE A 395 -4.35 9.45 -13.72
N HIS A 396 -3.27 8.68 -13.89
CA HIS A 396 -2.86 8.03 -15.13
C HIS A 396 -3.17 6.54 -15.02
N ALA A 397 -4.36 6.11 -15.45
CA ALA A 397 -4.80 4.73 -15.24
C ALA A 397 -5.38 4.07 -16.50
N SER A 398 -4.96 2.84 -16.76
CA SER A 398 -5.57 1.96 -17.77
C SER A 398 -6.50 0.94 -17.11
N PHE A 399 -7.65 0.67 -17.72
CA PHE A 399 -8.73 -0.14 -17.17
C PHE A 399 -9.05 -1.31 -18.12
N GLY A 400 -8.45 -2.48 -17.88
CA GLY A 400 -8.50 -3.66 -18.75
C GLY A 400 -9.68 -4.60 -18.49
N GLY A 401 -10.43 -4.94 -19.55
CA GLY A 401 -11.46 -6.00 -19.57
C GLY A 401 -12.73 -5.75 -18.76
N MET A 402 -12.86 -4.58 -18.13
CA MET A 402 -13.49 -4.45 -16.81
C MET A 402 -14.99 -4.72 -16.62
N ASP A 403 -15.81 -4.07 -17.44
CA ASP A 403 -17.26 -3.90 -17.26
C ASP A 403 -17.74 -3.39 -15.87
N TYR A 404 -16.87 -2.64 -15.17
CA TYR A 404 -17.28 -1.61 -14.20
C TYR A 404 -18.14 -0.54 -14.88
N TRP A 405 -19.17 -0.05 -14.20
CA TRP A 405 -20.02 1.05 -14.68
C TRP A 405 -19.35 2.43 -14.50
N ILE A 406 -18.46 2.54 -13.52
CA ILE A 406 -17.78 3.79 -13.12
C ILE A 406 -16.29 3.45 -12.92
N ALA A 407 -15.40 4.16 -13.60
CA ALA A 407 -13.95 4.03 -13.44
C ALA A 407 -13.48 4.82 -12.21
N VAL A 408 -13.91 6.08 -12.09
CA VAL A 408 -13.57 6.96 -10.97
C VAL A 408 -14.84 7.61 -10.42
N TRP A 409 -15.01 7.57 -9.11
CA TRP A 409 -15.97 8.37 -8.36
C TRP A 409 -15.23 9.43 -7.55
N ALA A 410 -15.75 10.66 -7.57
CA ALA A 410 -15.28 11.73 -6.70
C ALA A 410 -16.44 12.58 -6.18
N ASP A 411 -16.32 13.06 -4.94
CA ASP A 411 -17.20 14.11 -4.43
C ASP A 411 -16.97 15.46 -5.14
N ALA A 412 -17.87 16.42 -4.89
CA ALA A 412 -17.91 17.69 -5.60
C ALA A 412 -16.69 18.59 -5.33
N GLU A 413 -15.99 18.44 -4.21
CA GLU A 413 -14.79 19.24 -3.92
C GLU A 413 -13.56 18.58 -4.56
N SER A 414 -13.40 17.27 -4.36
CA SER A 414 -12.27 16.51 -4.87
C SER A 414 -12.21 16.51 -6.39
N ALA A 415 -13.38 16.39 -7.04
CA ALA A 415 -13.54 16.41 -8.49
C ALA A 415 -12.88 17.61 -9.18
N LEU A 416 -12.88 18.79 -8.54
CA LEU A 416 -12.28 20.03 -9.07
C LEU A 416 -10.76 19.94 -9.24
N THR A 417 -10.13 18.96 -8.58
CA THR A 417 -8.68 18.86 -8.46
C THR A 417 -8.09 17.62 -9.12
N ILE A 418 -8.95 16.74 -9.68
CA ILE A 418 -8.55 15.52 -10.39
C ILE A 418 -8.09 15.88 -11.80
N ASN A 419 -6.83 15.55 -12.11
CA ASN A 419 -6.21 15.67 -13.41
C ASN A 419 -5.67 14.31 -13.88
N GLY A 420 -5.18 14.23 -15.12
CA GLY A 420 -4.48 13.04 -15.65
C GLY A 420 -5.12 12.45 -16.91
N ARG A 421 -4.93 11.14 -17.12
CA ARG A 421 -5.38 10.39 -18.31
C ARG A 421 -5.97 9.04 -17.89
N ILE A 422 -7.24 8.81 -18.23
CA ILE A 422 -7.91 7.52 -18.06
C ILE A 422 -8.04 6.85 -19.42
N ALA A 423 -7.58 5.61 -19.55
CA ALA A 423 -7.72 4.79 -20.75
C ALA A 423 -8.51 3.51 -20.41
N THR A 424 -9.48 3.12 -21.24
CA THR A 424 -10.31 1.93 -20.98
C THR A 424 -10.28 0.96 -22.15
N GLU A 425 -10.00 -0.31 -21.89
CA GLU A 425 -10.04 -1.37 -22.91
C GLU A 425 -11.29 -2.25 -22.72
N GLY A 426 -12.06 -2.42 -23.80
CA GLY A 426 -13.33 -3.14 -23.79
C GLY A 426 -13.99 -3.15 -25.17
N ARG A 427 -15.04 -3.97 -25.34
CA ARG A 427 -15.85 -3.97 -26.57
C ARG A 427 -16.52 -2.61 -26.75
N ALA A 428 -16.68 -2.18 -28.01
CA ALA A 428 -17.39 -0.94 -28.33
C ALA A 428 -18.82 -0.96 -27.77
N GLY A 429 -19.23 0.14 -27.10
CA GLY A 429 -20.57 0.30 -26.52
C GLY A 429 -20.65 0.33 -24.98
N VAL A 430 -19.55 0.13 -24.25
CA VAL A 430 -19.52 0.22 -22.78
C VAL A 430 -18.61 1.37 -22.33
N VAL A 431 -19.17 2.57 -22.18
CA VAL A 431 -18.44 3.66 -21.51
C VAL A 431 -18.55 3.53 -20.00
N ARG A 432 -17.38 3.57 -19.36
CA ARG A 432 -17.19 3.44 -17.92
C ARG A 432 -16.96 4.85 -17.37
N CYS A 433 -17.91 5.34 -16.58
CA CYS A 433 -18.02 6.77 -16.26
C CYS A 433 -16.79 7.30 -15.49
N VAL A 434 -16.45 8.56 -15.70
CA VAL A 434 -15.82 9.38 -14.64
C VAL A 434 -16.97 10.14 -13.97
N GLN A 435 -17.34 9.75 -12.76
CA GLN A 435 -18.34 10.45 -11.97
C GLN A 435 -17.67 11.56 -11.16
N LEU A 436 -17.62 12.75 -11.75
CA LEU A 436 -17.22 13.98 -11.07
C LEU A 436 -18.48 14.77 -10.75
N GLN A 437 -18.69 15.15 -9.47
CA GLN A 437 -19.90 15.86 -9.04
C GLN A 437 -19.87 17.38 -9.30
N SER A 438 -18.82 17.92 -9.95
CA SER A 438 -18.61 19.37 -10.14
C SER A 438 -17.77 19.69 -11.41
N PRO A 439 -17.76 20.97 -11.87
CA PRO A 439 -16.99 21.43 -13.03
C PRO A 439 -15.60 22.01 -12.67
N PRO A 440 -14.54 21.78 -13.47
CA PRO A 440 -14.54 21.13 -14.77
C PRO A 440 -14.36 19.61 -14.67
N LEU A 441 -14.99 18.88 -15.60
CA LEU A 441 -14.62 17.50 -15.85
C LEU A 441 -13.30 17.51 -16.65
N GLY A 442 -12.29 16.78 -16.17
CA GLY A 442 -10.99 16.67 -16.85
C GLY A 442 -11.08 16.11 -18.29
N HIS A 443 -9.97 16.17 -19.02
CA HIS A 443 -9.90 15.71 -20.40
C HIS A 443 -10.20 14.19 -20.51
N VAL A 444 -11.25 13.84 -21.23
CA VAL A 444 -11.52 12.45 -21.62
C VAL A 444 -10.79 12.18 -22.93
N THR A 445 -9.72 11.38 -22.86
CA THR A 445 -8.97 10.87 -24.02
C THR A 445 -9.43 9.46 -24.35
N ARG A 446 -9.73 9.18 -25.63
CA ARG A 446 -9.88 7.81 -26.12
C ARG A 446 -9.06 7.56 -27.37
N LEU A 447 -8.42 6.38 -27.41
CA LEU A 447 -7.82 5.81 -28.61
C LEU A 447 -8.90 5.01 -29.34
N ALA A 448 -9.20 5.38 -30.59
CA ALA A 448 -10.11 4.61 -31.42
C ALA A 448 -9.47 3.28 -31.86
N ALA A 449 -10.25 2.21 -31.88
CA ALA A 449 -9.98 1.06 -32.76
C ALA A 449 -10.20 1.49 -34.22
N GLU A 450 -9.77 0.69 -35.19
CA GLU A 450 -10.06 0.98 -36.60
C GLU A 450 -11.57 0.99 -36.84
N VAL A 451 -12.10 2.10 -37.36
CA VAL A 451 -13.53 2.28 -37.62
C VAL A 451 -13.74 2.84 -39.02
N HIS A 452 -14.60 2.19 -39.79
CA HIS A 452 -15.02 2.70 -41.09
C HIS A 452 -16.32 3.50 -40.97
N VAL A 453 -16.28 4.78 -41.34
CA VAL A 453 -17.45 5.67 -41.38
C VAL A 453 -18.06 5.64 -42.79
N PRO A 454 -19.33 5.21 -42.96
CA PRO A 454 -19.96 5.16 -44.28
C PRO A 454 -20.09 6.55 -44.90
N ALA A 455 -20.16 6.61 -46.24
CA ALA A 455 -20.39 7.86 -46.97
C ALA A 455 -21.72 8.51 -46.54
N ASN A 456 -21.71 9.82 -46.30
CA ASN A 456 -22.86 10.57 -45.77
C ASN A 456 -23.48 9.99 -44.47
N GLY A 457 -22.70 9.22 -43.70
CA GLY A 457 -23.19 8.52 -42.52
C GLY A 457 -22.41 8.87 -41.26
N SER A 458 -22.96 8.48 -40.11
CA SER A 458 -22.29 8.56 -38.81
C SER A 458 -21.98 7.18 -38.25
N VAL A 459 -20.95 7.12 -37.41
CA VAL A 459 -20.70 5.99 -36.52
C VAL A 459 -20.56 6.53 -35.11
N ILE A 460 -21.37 6.01 -34.19
CA ILE A 460 -21.17 6.22 -32.76
C ILE A 460 -19.90 5.45 -32.38
N LEU A 461 -18.86 6.18 -32.01
CA LEU A 461 -17.61 5.61 -31.53
C LEU A 461 -17.78 5.16 -30.07
N ASP A 462 -18.47 5.97 -29.27
CA ASP A 462 -18.70 5.74 -27.85
C ASP A 462 -19.99 6.40 -27.35
N THR A 463 -20.41 6.12 -26.12
CA THR A 463 -21.55 6.81 -25.49
C THR A 463 -21.19 7.26 -24.08
N LEU A 464 -20.63 8.46 -23.96
CA LEU A 464 -20.15 8.98 -22.69
C LEU A 464 -21.28 9.06 -21.68
N ARG A 465 -21.13 8.34 -20.56
CA ARG A 465 -22.01 8.45 -19.41
C ARG A 465 -21.40 9.37 -18.36
N VAL A 466 -22.15 10.40 -17.98
CA VAL A 466 -21.79 11.35 -16.92
C VAL A 466 -22.97 11.47 -15.97
N LEU A 467 -22.75 11.30 -14.67
CA LEU A 467 -23.78 11.61 -13.68
C LEU A 467 -23.90 13.13 -13.53
N VAL A 468 -25.02 13.69 -13.99
CA VAL A 468 -25.31 15.12 -13.89
C VAL A 468 -26.19 15.35 -12.65
N PRO A 469 -25.77 16.14 -11.65
CA PRO A 469 -26.58 16.45 -10.47
C PRO A 469 -27.93 17.10 -10.81
N ALA A 470 -28.87 17.06 -9.88
CA ALA A 470 -30.18 17.69 -10.03
C ALA A 470 -30.04 19.20 -10.32
N GLY A 471 -30.76 19.70 -11.33
CA GLY A 471 -30.72 21.11 -11.74
C GLY A 471 -29.45 21.54 -12.49
N LYS A 472 -28.52 20.63 -12.79
CA LYS A 472 -27.26 20.92 -13.49
C LYS A 472 -27.29 20.57 -14.98
N SER A 473 -26.37 21.16 -15.74
CA SER A 473 -26.21 20.96 -17.17
C SER A 473 -24.82 20.45 -17.52
N LEU A 474 -24.71 19.36 -18.29
CA LEU A 474 -23.46 18.95 -18.92
C LEU A 474 -23.23 19.79 -20.17
N VAL A 475 -22.08 20.45 -20.26
CA VAL A 475 -21.64 21.24 -21.42
C VAL A 475 -20.28 20.76 -21.92
N SER A 476 -20.01 20.87 -23.22
CA SER A 476 -18.65 20.80 -23.75
C SER A 476 -17.96 22.17 -23.68
N ARG A 477 -16.64 22.15 -23.48
CA ARG A 477 -15.77 23.34 -23.51
C ARG A 477 -14.76 23.31 -24.65
N SER A 478 -14.25 22.12 -24.99
CA SER A 478 -13.44 21.92 -26.19
C SER A 478 -13.53 20.47 -26.65
N VAL A 479 -13.29 20.26 -27.94
CA VAL A 479 -13.08 18.93 -28.51
C VAL A 479 -11.90 19.00 -29.47
N GLU A 480 -10.97 18.07 -29.34
CA GLU A 480 -9.86 17.90 -30.28
C GLU A 480 -9.99 16.51 -30.93
N LEU A 481 -9.90 16.47 -32.26
CA LEU A 481 -9.73 15.22 -33.01
C LEU A 481 -8.48 15.33 -33.86
N THR A 482 -7.67 14.28 -33.83
CA THR A 482 -6.49 14.18 -34.71
C THR A 482 -6.85 13.73 -36.14
N ALA A 483 -8.12 13.38 -36.41
CA ALA A 483 -8.58 12.87 -37.70
C ALA A 483 -9.00 14.00 -38.66
N GLN A 484 -8.28 14.15 -39.78
CA GLN A 484 -8.68 15.09 -40.84
C GLN A 484 -9.90 14.56 -41.62
N GLY A 485 -10.77 15.47 -42.08
CA GLY A 485 -11.88 15.17 -42.99
C GLY A 485 -13.14 14.57 -42.36
N LEU A 486 -13.21 14.44 -41.03
CA LEU A 486 -14.40 13.97 -40.30
C LEU A 486 -15.03 15.07 -39.46
N VAL A 487 -16.37 15.09 -39.43
CA VAL A 487 -17.16 15.97 -38.58
C VAL A 487 -17.36 15.30 -37.23
N PHE A 488 -17.06 16.00 -36.14
CA PHE A 488 -17.36 15.46 -34.82
C PHE A 488 -18.85 15.51 -34.54
N GLN A 489 -19.38 14.52 -33.83
CA GLN A 489 -20.75 14.53 -33.34
C GLN A 489 -20.79 14.13 -31.85
N ALA A 490 -21.53 14.87 -31.04
CA ALA A 490 -21.87 14.49 -29.68
C ALA A 490 -23.35 14.80 -29.45
N ASP A 491 -24.14 13.75 -29.27
CA ASP A 491 -25.60 13.84 -29.33
C ASP A 491 -26.09 14.47 -30.65
N GLU A 492 -27.00 15.45 -30.60
CA GLU A 492 -27.47 16.17 -31.81
C GLU A 492 -26.44 17.20 -32.34
N GLN A 493 -25.45 17.60 -31.54
CA GLN A 493 -24.47 18.63 -31.92
C GLN A 493 -23.42 18.08 -32.90
N ARG A 494 -23.11 18.84 -33.95
CA ARG A 494 -22.12 18.49 -34.97
C ARG A 494 -21.14 19.63 -35.22
N TRP A 495 -19.84 19.33 -35.29
CA TRP A 495 -18.78 20.33 -35.48
C TRP A 495 -17.88 19.98 -36.65
N ARG A 496 -17.73 20.92 -37.59
CA ARG A 496 -16.84 20.75 -38.75
C ARG A 496 -15.43 21.25 -38.41
N PRO A 497 -14.36 20.49 -38.70
CA PRO A 497 -12.99 20.97 -38.53
C PRO A 497 -12.69 22.25 -39.33
N GLU A 498 -13.38 22.41 -40.47
CA GLU A 498 -13.35 23.61 -41.34
C GLU A 498 -13.72 24.92 -40.63
N GLN A 499 -14.37 24.86 -39.46
CA GLN A 499 -14.73 26.03 -38.66
C GLN A 499 -13.67 26.38 -37.59
N ALA A 500 -12.61 25.59 -37.45
CA ALA A 500 -11.45 25.94 -36.64
C ALA A 500 -10.61 27.01 -37.36
N SER A 501 -10.34 28.13 -36.70
CA SER A 501 -9.68 29.30 -37.32
C SER A 501 -8.17 29.15 -37.57
N GLU A 502 -7.56 28.00 -37.26
CA GLU A 502 -6.10 27.80 -37.36
C GLU A 502 -5.70 26.63 -38.28
N PRO A 503 -5.05 26.91 -39.43
CA PRO A 503 -4.53 25.87 -40.32
C PRO A 503 -3.23 25.28 -39.77
N GLY A 504 -3.32 24.13 -39.08
CA GLY A 504 -2.14 23.43 -38.54
C GLY A 504 -2.40 22.19 -37.68
N GLY A 505 -3.66 21.74 -37.55
CA GLY A 505 -4.04 20.70 -36.58
C GLY A 505 -4.47 21.27 -35.21
N GLY A 506 -5.03 22.49 -35.20
CA GLY A 506 -5.51 23.13 -33.97
C GLY A 506 -6.72 22.44 -33.36
N GLY A 507 -6.74 22.33 -32.03
CA GLY A 507 -7.91 21.89 -31.28
C GLY A 507 -9.07 22.88 -31.43
N LEU A 508 -10.31 22.40 -31.50
CA LEU A 508 -11.48 23.28 -31.46
C LEU A 508 -11.70 23.73 -30.01
N SER A 509 -11.25 24.95 -29.71
CA SER A 509 -11.80 25.74 -28.61
C SER A 509 -13.25 26.08 -28.98
N LEU A 510 -14.20 25.29 -28.47
CA LEU A 510 -15.61 25.42 -28.81
C LEU A 510 -16.26 26.57 -28.04
N GLU A 511 -17.28 27.18 -28.63
CA GLU A 511 -18.30 27.86 -27.83
C GLU A 511 -18.98 26.83 -26.90
N ARG A 512 -19.52 27.26 -25.76
CA ARG A 512 -20.15 26.32 -24.82
C ARG A 512 -21.41 25.69 -25.45
N HIS A 513 -21.40 24.38 -25.68
CA HIS A 513 -22.59 23.65 -26.12
C HIS A 513 -23.20 22.84 -24.98
N LEU A 514 -24.52 22.95 -24.82
CA LEU A 514 -25.31 22.10 -23.93
C LEU A 514 -25.40 20.69 -24.52
N LEU A 515 -24.87 19.70 -23.80
CA LEU A 515 -24.95 18.28 -24.16
C LEU A 515 -26.09 17.57 -23.43
N TYR A 516 -26.42 17.99 -22.21
CA TYR A 516 -27.53 17.43 -21.43
C TYR A 516 -27.94 18.40 -20.32
N ARG A 517 -29.24 18.48 -20.01
CA ARG A 517 -29.76 19.21 -18.84
C ARG A 517 -30.52 18.27 -17.93
N ASN A 518 -30.09 18.14 -16.67
CA ASN A 518 -30.84 17.40 -15.68
C ASN A 518 -31.91 18.28 -15.02
N GLY A 519 -33.12 18.28 -15.58
CA GLY A 519 -34.29 18.90 -14.96
C GLY A 519 -34.89 18.12 -13.77
N GLY A 520 -34.34 16.96 -13.42
CA GLY A 520 -34.85 16.08 -12.37
C GLY A 520 -34.54 16.54 -10.94
N LYS A 521 -35.24 15.95 -9.97
CA LYS A 521 -35.00 16.17 -8.52
C LYS A 521 -33.83 15.36 -7.96
N SER A 522 -33.33 14.37 -8.71
CA SER A 522 -32.19 13.52 -8.38
C SER A 522 -31.10 13.68 -9.44
N ALA A 523 -29.87 13.28 -9.12
CA ALA A 523 -28.84 13.13 -10.14
C ALA A 523 -29.26 12.08 -11.18
N ASN A 524 -28.97 12.32 -12.46
CA ASN A 524 -29.32 11.47 -13.59
C ASN A 524 -28.11 11.29 -14.51
N TYR A 525 -27.97 10.09 -15.09
CA TYR A 525 -26.90 9.84 -16.07
C TYR A 525 -27.27 10.43 -17.43
N ALA A 526 -26.55 11.48 -17.82
CA ALA A 526 -26.47 11.88 -19.22
C ALA A 526 -25.80 10.73 -20.00
N SER A 527 -26.37 10.32 -21.12
CA SER A 527 -25.72 9.42 -22.08
C SER A 527 -25.51 10.20 -23.37
N VAL A 528 -24.30 10.72 -23.58
CA VAL A 528 -23.93 11.53 -24.75
C VAL A 528 -23.25 10.63 -25.78
N PRO A 529 -23.92 10.23 -26.88
CA PRO A 529 -23.29 9.43 -27.92
C PRO A 529 -22.23 10.28 -28.63
N ILE A 530 -20.97 9.88 -28.50
CA ILE A 530 -19.81 10.46 -29.16
C ILE A 530 -19.60 9.69 -30.47
N GLY A 531 -19.70 10.39 -31.60
CA GLY A 531 -19.55 9.82 -32.92
C GLY A 531 -18.71 10.68 -33.84
N VAL A 532 -18.47 10.13 -35.02
CA VAL A 532 -17.96 10.87 -36.18
C VAL A 532 -18.96 10.74 -37.31
N TYR A 533 -19.20 11.87 -37.99
CA TYR A 533 -19.99 11.97 -39.20
C TYR A 533 -19.05 12.20 -40.38
N ASN A 534 -19.24 11.44 -41.46
CA ASN A 534 -18.49 11.57 -42.70
C ASN A 534 -19.35 12.34 -43.71
N PRO A 535 -19.04 13.62 -44.00
CA PRO A 535 -19.79 14.43 -44.95
C PRO A 535 -19.46 14.09 -46.42
N SER A 536 -18.50 13.21 -46.68
CA SER A 536 -18.05 12.90 -48.03
C SER A 536 -18.88 11.78 -48.67
N ALA A 537 -18.90 11.76 -50.00
CA ALA A 537 -19.52 10.71 -50.80
C ALA A 537 -18.69 9.41 -50.83
N GLN A 538 -17.53 9.36 -50.18
CA GLN A 538 -16.67 8.18 -50.09
C GLN A 538 -16.62 7.64 -48.65
N ARG A 539 -16.30 6.36 -48.48
CA ARG A 539 -16.13 5.75 -47.16
C ARG A 539 -14.80 6.20 -46.57
N VAL A 540 -14.82 6.77 -45.36
CA VAL A 540 -13.60 7.17 -44.64
C VAL A 540 -13.24 6.10 -43.62
N MET A 541 -11.97 5.73 -43.55
CA MET A 541 -11.42 4.91 -42.47
C MET A 541 -10.81 5.83 -41.41
N VAL A 542 -11.15 5.62 -40.14
CA VAL A 542 -10.38 6.11 -38.98
C VAL A 542 -9.35 5.02 -38.64
N PRO A 543 -8.05 5.26 -38.85
CA PRO A 543 -7.01 4.32 -38.45
C PRO A 543 -7.00 4.11 -36.93
N ALA A 544 -6.69 2.89 -36.49
CA ALA A 544 -6.47 2.60 -35.07
C ALA A 544 -5.42 3.56 -34.47
N GLY A 545 -5.63 3.96 -33.21
CA GLY A 545 -4.74 4.87 -32.49
C GLY A 545 -5.04 6.36 -32.64
N HIS A 546 -6.09 6.75 -33.39
CA HIS A 546 -6.57 8.14 -33.39
C HIS A 546 -7.05 8.57 -32.01
N GLU A 547 -6.69 9.79 -31.60
CA GLU A 547 -7.09 10.36 -30.31
C GLU A 547 -8.28 11.31 -30.49
N ILE A 548 -9.31 11.10 -29.66
CA ILE A 548 -10.37 12.09 -29.42
C ILE A 548 -10.20 12.58 -28.00
N ARG A 549 -10.08 13.90 -27.84
CA ARG A 549 -10.07 14.58 -26.54
C ARG A 549 -11.32 15.43 -26.42
N MET A 550 -11.99 15.33 -25.28
CA MET A 550 -13.14 16.18 -24.96
C MET A 550 -12.96 16.78 -23.57
N SER A 551 -13.12 18.10 -23.46
CA SER A 551 -13.22 18.83 -22.19
C SER A 551 -14.67 19.15 -21.89
N LEU A 552 -15.10 18.89 -20.66
CA LEU A 552 -16.50 18.93 -20.23
C LEU A 552 -16.65 19.76 -18.95
N ALA A 553 -17.87 20.24 -18.69
CA ALA A 553 -18.21 20.84 -17.41
C ALA A 553 -19.66 20.53 -17.03
N ILE A 554 -19.92 20.48 -15.72
CA ILE A 554 -21.26 20.41 -15.11
C ILE A 554 -21.59 21.80 -14.56
N GLU A 555 -22.41 22.57 -15.27
CA GLU A 555 -22.76 23.97 -14.92
C GLU A 555 -24.11 24.07 -14.19
#